data_AF-A0A6A6MRV8-F1
#
_entry.id   AF-A0A6A6MRV8-F1
#
_cell.length_a   1.000
_cell.length_b   1.000
_cell.length_c   1.000
_cell.angle_alpha   90.00
_cell.angle_beta   90.00
_cell.angle_gamma   90.00
#
_symmetry.space_group_name_H-M   'P 1'
#
loop_
_entity.id
_entity.type
_entity.pdbx_description
1 polymer ?
#
loop_
_entity_poly.entity_id
_entity_poly.type
_entity_poly.pdbx_seq_one_letter_code
_entity_poly.pdbx_strand_id
1 'polypeptide(L)'
;MTFSLAPKNVDRDNFLNLALEGYKHCLVIGDKYDVRVVQSYKFVPLVYQIASRMGSSKDGGGPHNFQFALVSLVKKMAVDHPYHTIFQVPVVTASFPVDRNCKYRDGSFPYFKGLADSVMIMNGINAPKVVECLGSDGRKYRQLAKSGNDDLRQDAVMEQFFGLVNTFLQNNRDTWKRRLGVRTYKVIPFTPSAGVLEWVNGTLPLGEYLIASTRNGGAHGRPVMHHFFLERFLQPADWFEKRLAYTRSVAASSMVGYIVGLGDRHSMNILIDQTTAQVVHIDLGVAFEQGLMLKTPERVPFRLTRDIIDGMGVTGVEGVFRRCCEETLAVMRTNKEALLTIVEVFIHDPLYKWALSPLKALQRQKEMDDDLDTCLDDSQDEYEGNKDAARALMRVKQKLDGYEEGELRSVHGQVQQLIQDAIDPERLCQMFAGWGAWM
;
A
#
# COMPACT_ATOMS: atom_id res chain seq x y z
N MET A 1 -19.33 -16.35 -48.29
CA MET A 1 -19.12 -16.86 -46.91
C MET A 1 -17.73 -17.46 -46.91
N THR A 2 -16.74 -17.03 -46.14
CA THR A 2 -16.72 -16.43 -44.80
C THR A 2 -15.48 -15.53 -44.67
N PHE A 3 -15.63 -14.44 -43.92
CA PHE A 3 -14.62 -13.44 -43.61
C PHE A 3 -13.52 -14.01 -42.70
N SER A 4 -12.25 -13.68 -42.98
CA SER A 4 -11.15 -13.73 -42.00
C SER A 4 -10.66 -12.30 -41.76
N LEU A 5 -10.90 -11.82 -40.55
CA LEU A 5 -10.42 -10.52 -40.05
C LEU A 5 -8.96 -10.69 -39.58
N ALA A 6 -8.05 -9.93 -40.18
CA ALA A 6 -6.66 -9.85 -39.79
C ALA A 6 -6.48 -9.25 -38.37
N PRO A 7 -5.41 -9.61 -37.64
CA PRO A 7 -5.14 -9.14 -36.29
C PRO A 7 -4.59 -7.70 -36.27
N LYS A 8 -5.27 -6.80 -35.55
CA LYS A 8 -4.97 -5.36 -35.44
C LYS A 8 -3.75 -4.97 -34.56
N ASN A 9 -2.86 -5.89 -34.18
CA ASN A 9 -1.76 -5.61 -33.24
C ASN A 9 -0.34 -5.67 -33.83
N VAL A 10 -0.17 -5.98 -35.12
CA VAL A 10 1.17 -6.10 -35.74
C VAL A 10 1.67 -4.79 -36.39
N ASP A 11 0.77 -3.86 -36.72
CA ASP A 11 1.14 -2.64 -37.47
C ASP A 11 1.78 -1.53 -36.62
N ARG A 12 1.46 -1.42 -35.33
CA ARG A 12 1.92 -0.31 -34.49
C ARG A 12 3.41 -0.40 -34.13
N ASP A 13 3.90 -1.61 -33.89
CA ASP A 13 5.30 -1.86 -33.57
C ASP A 13 6.19 -1.86 -34.83
N ASN A 14 5.63 -2.26 -35.99
CA ASN A 14 6.33 -2.17 -37.27
C ASN A 14 6.51 -0.71 -37.72
N PHE A 15 5.46 0.13 -37.64
CA PHE A 15 5.57 1.55 -38.00
C PHE A 15 6.58 2.29 -37.12
N LEU A 16 6.61 1.99 -35.82
CA LEU A 16 7.54 2.64 -34.88
C LEU A 16 8.99 2.16 -35.04
N ASN A 17 9.21 0.86 -35.28
CA ASN A 17 10.54 0.33 -35.60
C ASN A 17 11.06 0.87 -36.94
N LEU A 18 10.21 0.94 -37.96
CA LEU A 18 10.57 1.48 -39.28
C LEU A 18 10.87 3.00 -39.21
N ALA A 19 10.09 3.73 -38.41
CA ALA A 19 10.35 5.14 -38.13
C ALA A 19 11.67 5.32 -37.37
N LEU A 20 11.92 4.53 -36.32
CA LEU A 20 13.14 4.62 -35.51
C LEU A 20 14.39 4.13 -36.26
N GLU A 21 14.30 3.15 -37.16
CA GLU A 21 15.37 2.80 -38.11
C GLU A 21 15.64 3.95 -39.09
N GLY A 22 14.59 4.59 -39.62
CA GLY A 22 14.72 5.81 -40.41
C GLY A 22 15.41 6.95 -39.65
N TYR A 23 15.14 7.08 -38.35
CA TYR A 23 15.77 8.09 -37.48
C TYR A 23 17.16 7.71 -36.98
N LYS A 24 17.53 6.42 -36.98
CA LYS A 24 18.91 5.97 -36.74
C LYS A 24 19.86 6.64 -37.73
N HIS A 25 19.43 6.79 -38.99
CA HIS A 25 20.16 7.57 -40.00
C HIS A 25 20.15 9.10 -39.74
N CYS A 26 19.14 9.65 -39.05
CA CYS A 26 19.10 11.08 -38.70
C CYS A 26 19.99 11.45 -37.50
N LEU A 27 20.35 10.47 -36.67
CA LEU A 27 21.22 10.66 -35.51
C LEU A 27 22.70 10.38 -35.83
N VAL A 28 22.98 9.66 -36.91
CA VAL A 28 24.34 9.22 -37.28
C VAL A 28 24.96 10.18 -38.30
N ILE A 29 26.06 10.85 -37.92
CA ILE A 29 26.93 11.58 -38.83
C ILE A 29 28.32 10.94 -38.77
N GLY A 30 28.78 10.41 -39.91
CA GLY A 30 30.10 9.76 -40.01
C GLY A 30 30.28 8.62 -39.02
N ASP A 31 29.31 7.69 -38.98
CA ASP A 31 29.28 6.50 -38.08
C ASP A 31 29.23 6.83 -36.58
N LYS A 32 28.91 8.07 -36.20
CA LYS A 32 28.79 8.52 -34.80
C LYS A 32 27.43 9.15 -34.53
N TYR A 33 26.82 8.81 -33.40
CA TYR A 33 25.61 9.49 -32.92
C TYR A 33 25.97 10.90 -32.43
N ASP A 34 25.46 11.97 -33.06
CA ASP A 34 25.61 13.35 -32.57
C ASP A 34 24.25 14.02 -32.34
N VAL A 35 23.80 14.01 -31.08
CA VAL A 35 22.51 14.56 -30.66
C VAL A 35 22.50 16.10 -30.69
N ARG A 36 23.66 16.77 -30.75
CA ARG A 36 23.75 18.24 -30.72
C ARG A 36 23.17 18.90 -31.96
N VAL A 37 23.29 18.25 -33.12
CA VAL A 37 22.76 18.75 -34.40
C VAL A 37 21.29 18.40 -34.65
N VAL A 38 20.70 17.53 -33.82
CA VAL A 38 19.32 17.05 -34.00
C VAL A 38 18.31 18.13 -33.66
N GLN A 39 17.33 18.33 -34.54
CA GLN A 39 16.20 19.23 -34.30
C GLN A 39 15.19 18.56 -33.34
N SER A 40 15.32 18.84 -32.05
CA SER A 40 14.57 18.22 -30.94
C SER A 40 13.04 18.31 -31.10
N TYR A 41 12.51 19.39 -31.68
CA TYR A 41 11.07 19.57 -31.91
C TYR A 41 10.43 18.50 -32.81
N LYS A 42 11.20 17.85 -33.69
CA LYS A 42 10.71 16.78 -34.58
C LYS A 42 10.38 15.49 -33.82
N PHE A 43 10.98 15.32 -32.64
CA PHE A 43 10.87 14.11 -31.83
C PHE A 43 9.90 14.28 -30.65
N VAL A 44 9.48 15.51 -30.36
CA VAL A 44 8.49 15.83 -29.32
C VAL A 44 7.20 14.98 -29.44
N PRO A 45 6.60 14.76 -30.63
CA PRO A 45 5.40 13.91 -30.75
C PRO A 45 5.63 12.43 -30.38
N LEU A 46 6.88 11.98 -30.33
CA LEU A 46 7.29 10.60 -30.05
C LEU A 46 7.96 10.48 -28.67
N VAL A 47 7.94 11.53 -27.85
CA VAL A 47 8.71 11.63 -26.60
C VAL A 47 8.42 10.49 -25.64
N TYR A 48 7.15 10.06 -25.53
CA TYR A 48 6.74 8.97 -24.65
C TYR A 48 7.23 7.60 -25.14
N GLN A 49 7.20 7.37 -26.45
CA GLN A 49 7.66 6.13 -27.06
C GLN A 49 9.19 6.01 -27.07
N ILE A 50 9.87 7.15 -27.18
CA ILE A 50 11.34 7.24 -27.04
C ILE A 50 11.71 7.02 -25.56
N ALA A 51 11.00 7.65 -24.62
CA ALA A 51 11.24 7.50 -23.19
C ALA A 51 10.97 6.08 -22.68
N SER A 52 9.93 5.39 -23.18
CA SER A 52 9.60 4.01 -22.78
C SER A 52 10.62 2.96 -23.24
N ARG A 53 11.51 3.32 -24.19
CA ARG A 53 12.61 2.47 -24.68
C ARG A 53 13.94 2.76 -23.96
N MET A 54 13.97 3.71 -23.03
CA MET A 54 15.10 3.88 -22.11
C MET A 54 15.09 2.72 -21.11
N GLY A 55 16.06 1.80 -21.21
CA GLY A 55 16.10 0.57 -20.41
C GLY A 55 17.52 0.16 -20.02
N SER A 56 17.63 -0.69 -18.98
CA SER A 56 18.88 -1.19 -18.38
C SER A 56 19.65 -2.20 -19.25
N SER A 57 19.92 -1.91 -20.53
CA SER A 57 20.83 -2.76 -21.31
C SER A 57 22.27 -2.55 -20.81
N LYS A 58 22.87 -3.62 -20.28
CA LYS A 58 24.28 -3.74 -19.86
C LYS A 58 25.25 -3.76 -21.06
N ASP A 59 25.04 -2.91 -22.05
CA ASP A 59 25.92 -2.84 -23.21
C ASP A 59 26.82 -1.60 -23.11
N GLY A 60 28.13 -1.86 -23.15
CA GLY A 60 29.27 -0.94 -23.26
C GLY A 60 29.05 0.55 -23.01
N GLY A 61 29.65 1.07 -21.94
CA GLY A 61 29.76 2.50 -21.69
C GLY A 61 30.56 3.20 -22.78
N GLY A 62 29.91 4.06 -23.57
CA GLY A 62 30.55 4.91 -24.55
C GLY A 62 29.57 5.87 -25.24
N PRO A 63 30.03 7.03 -25.73
CA PRO A 63 29.19 8.04 -26.39
C PRO A 63 28.59 7.59 -27.74
N HIS A 64 28.98 6.41 -28.23
CA HIS A 64 28.46 5.79 -29.45
C HIS A 64 27.37 4.75 -29.19
N ASN A 65 26.92 4.60 -27.95
CA ASN A 65 25.86 3.68 -27.57
C ASN A 65 24.47 4.26 -27.92
N PHE A 66 23.61 3.44 -28.51
CA PHE A 66 22.23 3.79 -28.85
C PHE A 66 21.42 4.26 -27.62
N GLN A 67 21.61 3.64 -26.45
CA GLN A 67 20.97 4.09 -25.21
C GLN A 67 21.48 5.47 -24.76
N PHE A 68 22.78 5.74 -24.92
CA PHE A 68 23.35 7.05 -24.63
C PHE A 68 22.75 8.13 -25.54
N ALA A 69 22.55 7.81 -26.82
CA ALA A 69 21.89 8.69 -27.78
C ALA A 69 20.41 8.94 -27.41
N LEU A 70 19.66 7.91 -27.02
CA LEU A 70 18.27 8.02 -26.56
C LEU A 70 18.14 8.91 -25.32
N VAL A 71 18.96 8.65 -24.29
CA VAL A 71 18.97 9.46 -23.05
C VAL A 71 19.37 10.90 -23.34
N SER A 72 20.36 11.13 -24.20
CA SER A 72 20.80 12.46 -24.59
C SER A 72 19.72 13.21 -25.39
N LEU A 73 18.96 12.50 -26.23
CA LEU A 73 17.87 13.08 -27.02
C LEU A 73 16.68 13.44 -26.13
N VAL A 74 16.30 12.60 -25.18
CA VAL A 74 15.25 12.90 -24.20
C VAL A 74 15.64 14.09 -23.32
N LYS A 75 16.90 14.14 -22.85
CA LYS A 75 17.42 15.30 -22.11
C LYS A 75 17.36 16.59 -22.95
N LYS A 76 17.75 16.53 -24.22
CA LYS A 76 17.69 17.68 -25.12
C LYS A 76 16.25 18.14 -25.37
N MET A 77 15.32 17.23 -25.61
CA MET A 77 13.89 17.55 -25.73
C MET A 77 13.32 18.17 -24.45
N ALA A 78 13.76 17.70 -23.27
CA ALA A 78 13.37 18.25 -21.98
C ALA A 78 13.88 19.68 -21.75
N VAL A 79 15.08 19.99 -22.24
CA VAL A 79 15.68 21.34 -22.14
C VAL A 79 15.06 22.30 -23.16
N ASP A 80 14.95 21.88 -24.42
CA ASP A 80 14.50 22.73 -25.52
C ASP A 80 12.97 22.91 -25.52
N HIS A 81 12.23 21.91 -25.05
CA HIS A 81 10.76 21.84 -25.08
C HIS A 81 10.19 21.34 -23.74
N PRO A 82 10.45 22.03 -22.62
CA PRO A 82 10.08 21.56 -21.28
C PRO A 82 8.58 21.27 -21.15
N TYR A 83 7.74 22.13 -21.72
CA TYR A 83 6.28 21.97 -21.67
C TYR A 83 5.72 20.85 -22.55
N HIS A 84 6.50 20.33 -23.51
CA HIS A 84 6.05 19.24 -24.39
C HIS A 84 6.68 17.89 -24.04
N THR A 85 7.76 17.92 -23.26
CA THR A 85 8.54 16.74 -22.85
C THR A 85 8.33 16.38 -21.39
N ILE A 86 8.09 17.39 -20.55
CA ILE A 86 7.79 17.28 -19.12
C ILE A 86 6.51 18.10 -18.89
N PHE A 87 5.36 17.60 -19.32
CA PHE A 87 4.11 18.19 -18.85
C PHE A 87 4.06 18.00 -17.32
N GLN A 88 3.86 19.12 -16.59
CA GLN A 88 3.58 19.23 -15.16
C GLN A 88 3.49 17.88 -14.44
N VAL A 89 4.61 17.40 -13.89
CA VAL A 89 4.62 16.14 -13.15
C VAL A 89 3.67 16.34 -11.95
N PRO A 90 2.53 15.62 -11.90
CA PRO A 90 1.61 15.78 -10.78
C PRO A 90 2.32 15.36 -9.51
N VAL A 91 1.96 15.99 -8.38
CA VAL A 91 2.36 15.44 -7.09
C VAL A 91 1.62 14.11 -6.94
N VAL A 92 2.31 12.99 -7.17
CA VAL A 92 1.69 11.66 -7.31
C VAL A 92 0.95 11.17 -6.07
N THR A 93 1.29 11.72 -4.91
CA THR A 93 0.63 11.45 -3.61
C THR A 93 -0.51 12.42 -3.31
N ALA A 94 -0.70 13.48 -4.10
CA ALA A 94 -1.79 14.42 -3.88
C ALA A 94 -3.13 13.82 -4.30
N SER A 95 -4.15 14.01 -3.47
CA SER A 95 -5.51 13.59 -3.77
C SER A 95 -6.27 14.69 -4.52
N PHE A 96 -6.81 14.35 -5.68
CA PHE A 96 -7.74 15.16 -6.44
C PHE A 96 -8.82 14.26 -7.06
N PRO A 97 -10.07 14.74 -7.20
CA PRO A 97 -11.18 13.92 -7.68
C PRO A 97 -11.03 13.60 -9.16
N VAL A 98 -11.44 12.39 -9.55
CA VAL A 98 -11.57 11.99 -10.96
C VAL A 98 -12.80 12.69 -11.54
N ASP A 99 -12.59 13.55 -12.53
CA ASP A 99 -13.69 14.15 -13.28
C ASP A 99 -14.22 13.17 -14.32
N ARG A 100 -15.49 12.77 -14.17
CA ARG A 100 -16.18 11.87 -15.10
C ARG A 100 -16.33 12.46 -16.51
N ASN A 101 -16.23 13.78 -16.64
CA ASN A 101 -16.26 14.48 -17.92
C ASN A 101 -14.85 14.67 -18.51
N CYS A 102 -13.81 14.17 -17.83
CA CYS A 102 -12.41 14.29 -18.21
C CYS A 102 -11.92 15.75 -18.36
N LYS A 103 -12.48 16.71 -17.60
CA LYS A 103 -12.09 18.13 -17.68
C LYS A 103 -11.16 18.50 -16.52
N TYR A 104 -9.86 18.36 -16.76
CA TYR A 104 -8.81 18.81 -15.83
C TYR A 104 -8.25 20.14 -16.34
N ARG A 105 -8.78 21.25 -15.84
CA ARG A 105 -8.33 22.61 -16.22
C ARG A 105 -6.98 22.92 -15.57
N ASP A 106 -6.21 23.85 -16.12
CA ASP A 106 -4.97 24.32 -15.48
C ASP A 106 -5.23 24.76 -14.03
N GLY A 107 -4.46 24.19 -13.10
CA GLY A 107 -4.65 24.36 -11.65
C GLY A 107 -5.67 23.41 -11.01
N SER A 108 -6.28 22.47 -11.76
CA SER A 108 -7.19 21.46 -11.19
C SER A 108 -6.49 20.37 -10.39
N PHE A 109 -5.17 20.24 -10.55
CA PHE A 109 -4.34 19.33 -9.77
C PHE A 109 -3.00 20.01 -9.41
N PRO A 110 -2.43 19.71 -8.22
CA PRO A 110 -1.13 20.21 -7.83
C PRO A 110 -0.03 19.49 -8.62
N TYR A 111 0.87 20.26 -9.21
CA TYR A 111 2.06 19.76 -9.88
C TYR A 111 3.31 20.17 -9.13
N PHE A 112 4.39 19.46 -9.40
CA PHE A 112 5.66 19.64 -8.71
C PHE A 112 6.29 20.99 -9.04
N LYS A 113 6.50 21.84 -8.03
CA LYS A 113 7.29 23.08 -8.13
C LYS A 113 8.75 22.86 -7.73
N GLY A 114 9.03 21.91 -6.84
CA GLY A 114 10.38 21.62 -6.37
C GLY A 114 10.41 20.67 -5.17
N LEU A 115 11.61 20.39 -4.67
CA LEU A 115 11.87 19.66 -3.43
C LEU A 115 12.36 20.60 -2.34
N ALA A 116 12.14 20.22 -1.09
CA ALA A 116 12.86 20.82 0.03
C ALA A 116 14.35 20.41 0.01
N ASP A 117 15.20 21.23 0.61
CA ASP A 117 16.66 21.05 0.61
C ASP A 117 17.15 19.92 1.54
N SER A 118 16.24 19.30 2.31
CA SER A 118 16.56 18.26 3.29
C SER A 118 15.70 17.01 3.10
N VAL A 119 16.33 15.85 3.28
CA VAL A 119 15.68 14.53 3.31
C VAL A 119 15.85 13.93 4.69
N MET A 120 14.79 13.35 5.25
CA MET A 120 14.85 12.62 6.51
C MET A 120 15.00 11.12 6.21
N ILE A 121 15.96 10.47 6.85
CA ILE A 121 16.18 9.02 6.72
C ILE A 121 15.54 8.33 7.92
N MET A 122 14.66 7.38 7.66
CA MET A 122 13.98 6.59 8.70
C MET A 122 14.84 5.39 9.10
N ASN A 123 14.68 4.96 10.36
CA ASN A 123 15.25 3.71 10.83
C ASN A 123 14.56 2.52 10.13
N GLY A 124 15.34 1.50 9.77
CA GLY A 124 14.86 0.29 9.11
C GLY A 124 15.89 -0.29 8.15
N ILE A 125 15.74 -1.57 7.78
CA ILE A 125 16.70 -2.32 6.96
C ILE A 125 17.03 -1.62 5.64
N ASN A 126 16.00 -1.07 4.97
CA ASN A 126 16.14 -0.39 3.67
C ASN A 126 16.33 1.14 3.79
N ALA A 127 16.43 1.66 5.02
CA ALA A 127 16.58 3.08 5.35
C ALA A 127 15.69 4.00 4.47
N PRO A 128 14.35 3.89 4.55
CA PRO A 128 13.47 4.61 3.65
C PRO A 128 13.59 6.13 3.86
N LYS A 129 13.38 6.89 2.77
CA LYS A 129 13.67 8.33 2.73
C LYS A 129 12.36 9.13 2.71
N VAL A 130 12.19 10.03 3.65
CA VAL A 130 11.08 10.99 3.65
C VAL A 130 11.53 12.25 2.91
N VAL A 131 10.86 12.53 1.80
CA VAL A 131 11.11 13.64 0.90
C VAL A 131 9.93 14.61 0.97
N GLU A 132 10.19 15.92 1.04
CA GLU A 132 9.16 16.95 1.03
C GLU A 132 9.09 17.62 -0.35
N CYS A 133 7.92 17.53 -0.98
CA CYS A 133 7.64 18.08 -2.30
C CYS A 133 6.82 19.36 -2.18
N LEU A 134 7.23 20.40 -2.89
CA LEU A 134 6.54 21.69 -2.96
C LEU A 134 5.55 21.65 -4.12
N GLY A 135 4.26 21.76 -3.82
CA GLY A 135 3.19 21.75 -4.83
C GLY A 135 2.94 23.12 -5.44
N SER A 136 2.34 23.12 -6.63
CA SER A 136 1.96 24.34 -7.34
C SER A 136 0.92 25.19 -6.61
N ASP A 137 0.14 24.57 -5.72
CA ASP A 137 -0.85 25.16 -4.83
C ASP A 137 -0.25 25.79 -3.56
N GLY A 138 1.08 25.75 -3.40
CA GLY A 138 1.79 26.29 -2.23
C GLY A 138 1.78 25.34 -1.02
N ARG A 139 1.24 24.13 -1.15
CA ARG A 139 1.27 23.12 -0.08
C ARG A 139 2.55 22.28 -0.14
N LYS A 140 2.90 21.74 1.02
CA LYS A 140 4.02 20.81 1.19
C LYS A 140 3.48 19.39 1.29
N TYR A 141 4.02 18.50 0.48
CA TYR A 141 3.62 17.09 0.40
C TYR A 141 4.79 16.23 0.82
N ARG A 142 4.72 15.63 2.01
CA ARG A 142 5.69 14.64 2.46
C ARG A 142 5.41 13.30 1.81
N GLN A 143 6.46 12.64 1.38
CA GLN A 143 6.40 11.39 0.63
C GLN A 143 7.47 10.45 1.16
N LEU A 144 7.11 9.19 1.40
CA LEU A 144 8.06 8.14 1.78
C LEU A 144 8.53 7.43 0.51
N ALA A 145 9.78 7.65 0.12
CA ALA A 145 10.44 6.89 -0.91
C ALA A 145 10.97 5.58 -0.31
N LYS A 146 10.39 4.46 -0.76
CA LYS A 146 10.77 3.10 -0.36
C LYS A 146 11.38 2.41 -1.58
N SER A 147 12.56 1.83 -1.38
CA SER A 147 13.35 1.17 -2.41
C SER A 147 14.03 -0.05 -1.80
N GLY A 148 14.11 -1.15 -2.54
CA GLY A 148 14.78 -2.37 -2.09
C GLY A 148 13.98 -3.61 -2.46
N ASN A 149 13.99 -4.63 -1.59
CA ASN A 149 13.26 -5.88 -1.85
C ASN A 149 11.75 -5.80 -1.54
N ASP A 150 11.23 -4.63 -1.19
CA ASP A 150 9.82 -4.43 -0.82
C ASP A 150 8.95 -4.23 -2.06
N ASP A 151 7.93 -5.09 -2.21
CA ASP A 151 7.02 -5.04 -3.35
C ASP A 151 5.81 -4.15 -3.05
N LEU A 152 5.94 -2.87 -3.38
CA LEU A 152 4.90 -1.87 -3.12
C LEU A 152 3.60 -2.07 -3.91
N ARG A 153 3.57 -3.01 -4.86
CA ARG A 153 2.32 -3.34 -5.55
C ARG A 153 1.34 -3.99 -4.61
N GLN A 154 1.81 -4.81 -3.66
CA GLN A 154 0.95 -5.41 -2.64
C GLN A 154 0.24 -4.33 -1.82
N ASP A 155 0.99 -3.36 -1.31
CA ASP A 155 0.45 -2.21 -0.60
C ASP A 155 -0.55 -1.42 -1.45
N ALA A 156 -0.22 -1.11 -2.71
CA ALA A 156 -1.10 -0.38 -3.61
C ALA A 156 -2.42 -1.12 -3.89
N VAL A 157 -2.38 -2.44 -3.99
CA VAL A 157 -3.57 -3.28 -4.17
C VAL A 157 -4.45 -3.28 -2.92
N MET A 158 -3.85 -3.42 -1.74
CA MET A 158 -4.59 -3.36 -0.48
C MET A 158 -5.28 -2.00 -0.32
N GLU A 159 -4.60 -0.91 -0.64
CA GLU A 159 -5.19 0.44 -0.64
C GLU A 159 -6.35 0.60 -1.64
N GLN A 160 -6.28 -0.05 -2.82
CA GLN A 160 -7.39 -0.08 -3.76
C GLN A 160 -8.58 -0.88 -3.21
N PHE A 161 -8.33 -2.05 -2.60
CA PHE A 161 -9.37 -2.84 -1.95
C PHE A 161 -10.06 -2.03 -0.83
N PHE A 162 -9.30 -1.34 0.01
CA PHE A 162 -9.84 -0.47 1.06
C PHE A 162 -10.66 0.68 0.47
N GLY A 163 -10.19 1.29 -0.63
CA GLY A 163 -10.94 2.31 -1.36
C GLY A 163 -12.29 1.82 -1.89
N LEU A 164 -12.35 0.59 -2.41
CA LEU A 164 -13.61 -0.01 -2.85
C LEU A 164 -14.55 -0.29 -1.66
N VAL A 165 -14.02 -0.85 -0.56
CA VAL A 165 -14.81 -1.07 0.66
C VAL A 165 -15.38 0.25 1.18
N ASN A 166 -14.58 1.32 1.23
CA ASN A 166 -15.05 2.66 1.61
C ASN A 166 -16.20 3.15 0.74
N THR A 167 -16.16 2.87 -0.57
CA THR A 167 -17.26 3.21 -1.48
C THR A 167 -18.55 2.47 -1.09
N PHE A 168 -18.47 1.18 -0.76
CA PHE A 168 -19.63 0.42 -0.30
C PHE A 168 -20.14 0.87 1.06
N LEU A 169 -19.25 1.16 2.01
CA LEU A 169 -19.60 1.70 3.32
C LEU A 169 -20.25 3.09 3.23
N GLN A 170 -19.88 3.91 2.25
CA GLN A 170 -20.52 5.20 2.01
C GLN A 170 -21.90 5.07 1.34
N ASN A 171 -22.09 4.03 0.51
CA ASN A 171 -23.35 3.79 -0.20
C ASN A 171 -24.40 3.10 0.68
N ASN A 172 -24.00 2.41 1.75
CA ASN A 172 -24.94 1.85 2.72
C ASN A 172 -25.35 2.90 3.77
N ARG A 173 -26.67 3.04 3.99
CA ARG A 173 -27.26 4.09 4.83
C ARG A 173 -26.80 3.99 6.29
N ASP A 174 -26.69 2.79 6.84
CA ASP A 174 -26.37 2.58 8.25
C ASP A 174 -24.90 2.82 8.55
N THR A 175 -24.01 2.35 7.67
CA THR A 175 -22.57 2.59 7.78
C THR A 175 -22.21 4.05 7.51
N TRP A 176 -22.86 4.70 6.53
CA TRP A 176 -22.68 6.12 6.21
C TRP A 176 -23.07 7.04 7.38
N LYS A 177 -24.24 6.82 8.01
CA LYS A 177 -24.69 7.59 9.18
C LYS A 177 -23.67 7.53 10.33
N ARG A 178 -22.99 6.40 10.46
CA ARG A 178 -21.97 6.15 11.49
C ARG A 178 -20.57 6.60 11.07
N ARG A 179 -20.40 7.09 9.83
CA ARG A 179 -19.10 7.46 9.23
C ARG A 179 -18.09 6.31 9.31
N LEU A 180 -18.54 5.08 9.06
CA LEU A 180 -17.67 3.92 8.98
C LEU A 180 -16.82 3.99 7.72
N GLY A 181 -15.54 3.66 7.88
CA GLY A 181 -14.56 3.66 6.80
C GLY A 181 -13.18 3.31 7.33
N VAL A 182 -12.35 2.81 6.43
CA VAL A 182 -10.93 2.56 6.66
C VAL A 182 -10.15 3.76 6.13
N ARG A 183 -9.21 4.28 6.91
CA ARG A 183 -8.37 5.37 6.44
C ARG A 183 -7.32 4.83 5.47
N THR A 184 -7.27 5.42 4.28
CA THR A 184 -6.38 5.04 3.18
C THR A 184 -5.31 6.10 2.93
N TYR A 185 -4.26 5.72 2.21
CA TYR A 185 -3.19 6.59 1.75
C TYR A 185 -2.73 6.17 0.36
N LYS A 186 -2.04 7.05 -0.37
CA LYS A 186 -1.59 6.73 -1.72
C LYS A 186 -0.30 5.92 -1.71
N VAL A 187 -0.28 4.84 -2.50
CA VAL A 187 0.93 4.08 -2.82
C VAL A 187 1.10 4.04 -4.33
N ILE A 188 2.28 4.47 -4.78
CA ILE A 188 2.61 4.62 -6.19
C ILE A 188 3.87 3.78 -6.47
N PRO A 189 3.70 2.52 -6.93
CA PRO A 189 4.82 1.72 -7.38
C PRO A 189 5.36 2.29 -8.69
N PHE A 190 6.68 2.53 -8.77
CA PHE A 190 7.35 2.97 -10.00
C PHE A 190 8.03 1.79 -10.72
N THR A 191 8.57 0.85 -9.95
CA THR A 191 9.20 -0.37 -10.42
C THR A 191 8.82 -1.54 -9.50
N PRO A 192 9.16 -2.80 -9.82
CA PRO A 192 8.90 -3.93 -8.92
C PRO A 192 9.60 -3.85 -7.54
N SER A 193 10.55 -2.92 -7.37
CA SER A 193 11.40 -2.80 -6.17
C SER A 193 11.45 -1.38 -5.61
N ALA A 194 10.73 -0.42 -6.20
CA ALA A 194 10.76 0.97 -5.78
C ALA A 194 9.47 1.70 -6.08
N GLY A 195 9.17 2.68 -5.24
CA GLY A 195 8.01 3.54 -5.38
C GLY A 195 7.90 4.51 -4.22
N VAL A 196 6.76 5.18 -4.16
CA VAL A 196 6.52 6.25 -3.21
C VAL A 196 5.18 6.07 -2.54
N LEU A 197 5.15 6.33 -1.23
CA LEU A 197 3.95 6.30 -0.41
C LEU A 197 3.66 7.72 0.09
N GLU A 198 2.38 8.05 0.23
CA GLU A 198 1.93 9.25 0.91
C GLU A 198 2.33 9.21 2.38
N TRP A 199 2.91 10.30 2.87
CA TRP A 199 3.13 10.46 4.31
C TRP A 199 1.86 10.96 4.98
N VAL A 200 1.30 10.16 5.88
CA VAL A 200 0.08 10.52 6.61
C VAL A 200 0.42 11.48 7.75
N ASN A 201 0.26 12.77 7.50
CA ASN A 201 0.60 13.82 8.47
C ASN A 201 -0.24 13.73 9.76
N GLY A 202 0.33 14.18 10.89
CA GLY A 202 -0.36 14.26 12.17
C GLY A 202 -0.65 12.91 12.82
N THR A 203 -0.03 11.84 12.33
CA THR A 203 -0.17 10.49 12.89
C THR A 203 0.99 10.14 13.82
N LEU A 204 0.74 9.22 14.74
CA LEU A 204 1.71 8.69 15.71
C LEU A 204 1.57 7.15 15.74
N PRO A 205 2.64 6.36 15.58
CA PRO A 205 2.57 4.92 15.78
C PRO A 205 2.08 4.58 17.19
N LEU A 206 1.18 3.60 17.33
CA LEU A 206 0.67 3.19 18.64
C LEU A 206 1.80 2.71 19.56
N GLY A 207 2.77 1.99 19.00
CA GLY A 207 3.95 1.52 19.75
C GLY A 207 4.75 2.67 20.35
N GLU A 208 4.92 3.77 19.62
CA GLU A 208 5.60 4.96 20.13
C GLU A 208 4.82 5.59 21.29
N TYR A 209 3.50 5.75 21.17
CA TYR A 209 2.70 6.30 22.27
C TYR A 209 2.69 5.40 23.51
N LEU A 210 2.47 4.10 23.33
CA LEU A 210 2.24 3.15 24.42
C LEU A 210 3.54 2.74 25.12
N ILE A 211 4.66 2.64 24.39
CA ILE A 211 5.95 2.18 24.93
C ILE A 211 6.84 3.36 25.37
N ALA A 212 6.87 4.47 24.62
CA ALA A 212 7.73 5.61 24.96
C ALA A 212 7.21 6.42 26.16
N SER A 213 5.93 6.27 26.52
CA SER A 213 5.39 6.84 27.75
C SER A 213 5.94 6.06 28.95
N THR A 214 7.06 6.54 29.48
CA THR A 214 7.80 6.07 30.68
C THR A 214 6.90 5.58 31.83
N ARG A 215 6.41 4.34 31.75
CA ARG A 215 5.77 3.63 32.86
C ARG A 215 6.30 2.21 32.86
N ASN A 216 6.99 1.84 33.94
CA ASN A 216 7.65 0.54 34.20
C ASN A 216 6.67 -0.65 34.29
N GLY A 217 5.71 -0.76 33.37
CA GLY A 217 4.80 -1.88 33.26
C GLY A 217 5.08 -2.60 31.95
N GLY A 218 5.88 -3.66 32.00
CA GLY A 218 5.93 -4.64 30.90
C GLY A 218 4.58 -5.36 30.76
N ALA A 219 4.58 -6.69 30.60
CA ALA A 219 3.32 -7.44 30.44
C ALA A 219 2.30 -7.32 31.61
N HIS A 220 2.72 -6.79 32.76
CA HIS A 220 1.91 -6.52 33.94
C HIS A 220 1.38 -5.07 34.02
N GLY A 221 1.68 -4.24 33.02
CA GLY A 221 1.12 -2.90 32.89
C GLY A 221 -0.41 -2.95 32.74
N ARG A 222 -1.09 -2.01 33.38
CA ARG A 222 -2.51 -1.77 33.07
C ARG A 222 -2.60 -1.07 31.71
N PRO A 223 -3.65 -1.35 30.92
CA PRO A 223 -3.91 -0.61 29.70
C PRO A 223 -4.00 0.90 29.95
N VAL A 224 -3.42 1.69 29.05
CA VAL A 224 -3.31 3.15 29.18
C VAL A 224 -3.81 3.92 27.96
N MET A 225 -4.29 3.23 26.93
CA MET A 225 -4.74 3.87 25.69
C MET A 225 -5.86 4.90 25.91
N HIS A 226 -6.72 4.74 26.92
CA HIS A 226 -7.74 5.73 27.24
C HIS A 226 -7.15 7.12 27.61
N HIS A 227 -5.91 7.17 28.14
CA HIS A 227 -5.23 8.42 28.43
C HIS A 227 -4.94 9.24 27.18
N PHE A 228 -4.76 8.60 26.02
CA PHE A 228 -4.56 9.30 24.74
C PHE A 228 -5.67 10.33 24.50
N PHE A 229 -6.91 9.94 24.78
CA PHE A 229 -8.08 10.78 24.58
C PHE A 229 -8.22 11.85 25.66
N LEU A 230 -7.93 11.51 26.92
CA LEU A 230 -8.03 12.45 28.04
C LEU A 230 -6.98 13.56 27.98
N GLU A 231 -5.78 13.26 27.49
CA GLU A 231 -4.67 14.20 27.38
C GLU A 231 -4.84 15.18 26.21
N ARG A 232 -5.52 14.77 25.13
CA ARG A 232 -5.63 15.54 23.88
C ARG A 232 -6.97 16.23 23.68
N PHE A 233 -8.06 15.64 24.18
CA PHE A 233 -9.42 16.15 23.95
C PHE A 233 -10.05 16.53 25.29
N LEU A 234 -9.76 17.76 25.74
CA LEU A 234 -10.18 18.25 27.06
C LEU A 234 -11.69 18.54 27.14
N GLN A 235 -12.33 18.83 26.01
CA GLN A 235 -13.77 19.07 25.95
C GLN A 235 -14.53 17.74 25.90
N PRO A 236 -15.51 17.48 26.79
CA PRO A 236 -16.22 16.19 26.82
C PRO A 236 -16.92 15.80 25.52
N ALA A 237 -17.43 16.78 24.78
CA ALA A 237 -18.07 16.55 23.48
C ALA A 237 -17.05 16.06 22.44
N ASP A 238 -15.90 16.72 22.35
CA ASP A 238 -14.81 16.33 21.46
C ASP A 238 -14.24 14.97 21.86
N TRP A 239 -13.96 14.76 23.14
CA TRP A 239 -13.51 13.49 23.68
C TRP A 239 -14.43 12.33 23.27
N PHE A 240 -15.75 12.52 23.42
CA PHE A 240 -16.73 11.51 23.07
C PHE A 240 -16.73 11.24 21.56
N GLU A 241 -16.70 12.29 20.74
CA GLU A 241 -16.63 12.17 19.28
C GLU A 241 -15.36 11.44 18.82
N LYS A 242 -14.19 11.81 19.36
CA LYS A 242 -12.89 11.22 18.98
C LYS A 242 -12.76 9.78 19.44
N ARG A 243 -13.20 9.46 20.65
CA ARG A 243 -13.25 8.06 21.11
C ARG A 243 -14.18 7.22 20.23
N LEU A 244 -15.33 7.78 19.84
CA LEU A 244 -16.26 7.09 18.94
C LEU A 244 -15.66 6.90 17.53
N ALA A 245 -14.94 7.89 17.00
CA ALA A 245 -14.22 7.79 15.74
C ALA A 245 -13.12 6.72 15.80
N TYR A 246 -12.38 6.64 16.90
CA TYR A 246 -11.41 5.58 17.16
C TYR A 246 -12.05 4.20 17.11
N THR A 247 -13.05 3.92 17.95
CA THR A 247 -13.71 2.60 18.01
C THR A 247 -14.26 2.17 16.66
N ARG A 248 -14.86 3.10 15.90
CA ARG A 248 -15.39 2.87 14.55
C ARG A 248 -14.30 2.53 13.55
N SER A 249 -13.18 3.27 13.57
CA SER A 249 -12.05 3.03 12.67
C SER A 249 -11.36 1.69 12.96
N VAL A 250 -11.20 1.33 14.24
CA VAL A 250 -10.65 0.01 14.63
C VAL A 250 -11.58 -1.10 14.15
N ALA A 251 -12.89 -0.99 14.38
CA ALA A 251 -13.86 -2.00 13.92
C ALA A 251 -13.82 -2.21 12.40
N ALA A 252 -13.85 -1.12 11.63
CA ALA A 252 -13.80 -1.18 10.17
C ALA A 252 -12.49 -1.81 9.67
N SER A 253 -11.34 -1.33 10.16
CA SER A 253 -10.03 -1.84 9.78
C SER A 253 -9.82 -3.30 10.19
N SER A 254 -10.33 -3.74 11.35
CA SER A 254 -10.26 -5.14 11.79
C SER A 254 -11.02 -6.07 10.85
N MET A 255 -12.25 -5.72 10.46
CA MET A 255 -13.04 -6.57 9.55
C MET A 255 -12.45 -6.59 8.13
N VAL A 256 -12.03 -5.44 7.61
CA VAL A 256 -11.41 -5.35 6.29
C VAL A 256 -10.09 -6.12 6.26
N GLY A 257 -9.26 -5.91 7.27
CA GLY A 257 -7.98 -6.60 7.42
C GLY A 257 -8.14 -8.11 7.56
N TYR A 258 -9.15 -8.54 8.31
CA TYR A 258 -9.51 -9.95 8.42
C TYR A 258 -9.86 -10.57 7.06
N ILE A 259 -10.74 -9.94 6.27
CA ILE A 259 -11.18 -10.50 4.98
C ILE A 259 -10.00 -10.71 4.03
N VAL A 260 -9.08 -9.73 3.94
CA VAL A 260 -7.91 -9.86 3.06
C VAL A 260 -6.76 -10.61 3.72
N GLY A 261 -6.86 -10.99 5.00
CA GLY A 261 -5.82 -11.70 5.74
C GLY A 261 -4.54 -10.89 5.95
N LEU A 262 -4.67 -9.63 6.38
CA LEU A 262 -3.52 -8.79 6.73
C LEU A 262 -2.78 -9.36 7.93
N GLY A 263 -1.47 -9.54 7.79
CA GLY A 263 -0.56 -9.89 8.87
C GLY A 263 0.48 -8.80 9.15
N ASP A 264 1.46 -9.11 10.00
CA ASP A 264 2.51 -8.19 10.45
C ASP A 264 1.94 -6.93 11.12
N ARG A 265 0.88 -7.12 11.92
CA ARG A 265 0.11 -6.03 12.58
C ARG A 265 0.66 -5.71 13.97
N HIS A 266 1.97 -5.50 14.08
CA HIS A 266 2.60 -5.00 15.30
C HIS A 266 2.28 -3.50 15.52
N SER A 267 2.54 -2.99 16.73
CA SER A 267 2.11 -1.65 17.16
C SER A 267 2.76 -0.48 16.42
N MET A 268 3.84 -0.71 15.66
CA MET A 268 4.47 0.32 14.81
C MET A 268 3.81 0.45 13.43
N ASN A 269 3.05 -0.56 12.99
CA ASN A 269 2.32 -0.56 11.71
C ASN A 269 0.88 -0.06 11.83
N ILE A 270 0.46 0.32 13.05
CA ILE A 270 -0.84 0.92 13.31
C ILE A 270 -0.59 2.29 13.91
N LEU A 271 -0.96 3.32 13.17
CA LEU A 271 -0.85 4.71 13.62
C LEU A 271 -2.21 5.23 14.06
N ILE A 272 -2.20 6.20 14.95
CA ILE A 272 -3.38 6.98 15.33
C ILE A 272 -3.22 8.43 14.88
N ASP A 273 -4.27 8.98 14.27
CA ASP A 273 -4.34 10.41 13.98
C ASP A 273 -4.52 11.22 15.26
N GLN A 274 -3.65 12.18 15.52
CA GLN A 274 -3.72 12.98 16.75
C GLN A 274 -4.88 13.97 16.77
N THR A 275 -5.48 14.27 15.62
CA THR A 275 -6.60 15.21 15.48
C THR A 275 -7.94 14.49 15.36
N THR A 276 -8.00 13.44 14.54
CA THR A 276 -9.26 12.70 14.29
C THR A 276 -9.43 11.47 15.17
N ALA A 277 -8.36 11.00 15.82
CA ALA A 277 -8.29 9.75 16.56
C ALA A 277 -8.63 8.48 15.76
N GLN A 278 -8.68 8.56 14.43
CA GLN A 278 -8.85 7.38 13.58
C GLN A 278 -7.53 6.64 13.43
N VAL A 279 -7.60 5.31 13.41
CA VAL A 279 -6.43 4.46 13.13
C VAL A 279 -6.13 4.37 11.63
N VAL A 280 -4.85 4.26 11.30
CA VAL A 280 -4.33 4.04 9.94
C VAL A 280 -3.37 2.87 10.00
N HIS A 281 -3.59 1.88 9.14
CA HIS A 281 -2.69 0.74 9.01
C HIS A 281 -1.70 1.03 7.89
N ILE A 282 -0.40 0.85 8.13
CA ILE A 282 0.65 1.02 7.11
C ILE A 282 1.41 -0.29 6.88
N ASP A 283 2.25 -0.33 5.84
CA ASP A 283 3.07 -1.50 5.47
C ASP A 283 2.19 -2.75 5.29
N LEU A 284 1.35 -2.74 4.26
CA LEU A 284 0.34 -3.77 4.02
C LEU A 284 0.87 -4.96 3.21
N GLY A 285 2.20 -5.10 3.11
CA GLY A 285 2.89 -6.12 2.31
C GLY A 285 2.85 -7.54 2.88
N VAL A 286 2.11 -7.80 3.96
CA VAL A 286 1.76 -9.16 4.42
C VAL A 286 0.25 -9.25 4.39
N ALA A 287 -0.25 -9.95 3.38
CA ALA A 287 -1.68 -10.11 3.13
C ALA A 287 -1.98 -11.56 2.72
N PHE A 288 -3.26 -11.89 2.55
CA PHE A 288 -3.73 -13.20 2.11
C PHE A 288 -3.22 -14.36 2.96
N GLU A 289 -3.26 -14.20 4.28
CA GLU A 289 -2.83 -15.20 5.28
C GLU A 289 -1.32 -15.47 5.30
N GLN A 290 -0.49 -14.67 4.63
CA GLN A 290 0.96 -14.81 4.67
C GLN A 290 1.55 -14.68 6.08
N GLY A 291 0.84 -14.02 7.01
CA GLY A 291 1.22 -13.96 8.43
C GLY A 291 1.27 -15.33 9.13
N LEU A 292 0.53 -16.32 8.62
CA LEU A 292 0.59 -17.71 9.11
C LEU A 292 1.86 -18.45 8.67
N MET A 293 2.57 -17.93 7.66
CA MET A 293 3.77 -18.54 7.07
C MET A 293 5.08 -17.95 7.65
N LEU A 294 4.99 -17.06 8.64
CA LEU A 294 6.15 -16.55 9.37
C LEU A 294 6.76 -17.65 10.27
N LYS A 295 8.04 -17.49 10.66
CA LYS A 295 8.73 -18.44 11.58
C LYS A 295 7.94 -18.62 12.88
N THR A 296 7.41 -17.52 13.41
CA THR A 296 6.35 -17.53 14.44
C THR A 296 5.05 -17.04 13.82
N PRO A 297 4.08 -17.93 13.53
CA PRO A 297 2.82 -17.57 12.88
C PRO A 297 1.97 -16.59 13.68
N GLU A 298 1.31 -15.65 13.00
CA GLU A 298 0.30 -14.80 13.61
C GLU A 298 -1.05 -15.53 13.71
N ARG A 299 -1.43 -15.95 14.92
CA ARG A 299 -2.60 -16.83 15.15
C ARG A 299 -3.91 -16.09 15.43
N VAL A 300 -3.87 -14.77 15.62
CA VAL A 300 -5.06 -13.94 15.85
C VAL A 300 -5.55 -13.33 14.53
N PRO A 301 -6.87 -13.18 14.31
CA PRO A 301 -7.41 -12.68 13.05
C PRO A 301 -7.13 -11.19 12.80
N PHE A 302 -6.91 -10.42 13.86
CA PHE A 302 -6.50 -9.01 13.84
C PHE A 302 -6.03 -8.59 15.23
N ARG A 303 -5.34 -7.45 15.32
CA ARG A 303 -4.89 -6.89 16.60
C ARG A 303 -6.07 -6.33 17.40
N LEU A 304 -6.43 -6.97 18.51
CA LEU A 304 -7.45 -6.50 19.47
C LEU A 304 -6.98 -6.73 20.90
N THR A 305 -5.80 -6.20 21.21
CA THR A 305 -5.17 -6.38 22.52
C THR A 305 -5.77 -5.47 23.60
N ARG A 306 -5.31 -5.60 24.85
CA ARG A 306 -5.90 -4.93 26.02
C ARG A 306 -5.85 -3.40 25.90
N ASP A 307 -4.78 -2.81 25.36
CA ASP A 307 -4.68 -1.37 25.10
C ASP A 307 -5.65 -0.91 24.01
N ILE A 308 -5.83 -1.70 22.95
CA ILE A 308 -6.81 -1.35 21.91
C ILE A 308 -8.23 -1.35 22.48
N ILE A 309 -8.56 -2.34 23.31
CA ILE A 309 -9.87 -2.44 23.96
C ILE A 309 -10.08 -1.30 24.96
N ASP A 310 -9.05 -0.96 25.75
CA ASP A 310 -9.10 0.14 26.72
C ASP A 310 -9.41 1.49 26.07
N GLY A 311 -8.86 1.75 24.88
CA GLY A 311 -9.18 2.94 24.09
C GLY A 311 -10.66 3.07 23.71
N MET A 312 -11.45 1.98 23.73
CA MET A 312 -12.89 2.00 23.46
C MET A 312 -13.71 2.46 24.68
N GLY A 313 -13.11 2.45 25.87
CA GLY A 313 -13.77 2.77 27.13
C GLY A 313 -14.48 1.59 27.78
N VAL A 314 -15.39 1.88 28.70
CA VAL A 314 -15.97 0.88 29.62
C VAL A 314 -16.74 -0.26 28.94
N THR A 315 -17.31 -0.02 27.76
CA THR A 315 -18.04 -1.07 27.02
C THR A 315 -17.09 -2.05 26.33
N GLY A 316 -15.80 -1.68 26.18
CA GLY A 316 -14.80 -2.49 25.49
C GLY A 316 -15.27 -2.91 24.10
N VAL A 317 -15.17 -4.21 23.83
CA VAL A 317 -15.59 -4.83 22.56
C VAL A 317 -17.12 -4.88 22.39
N GLU A 318 -17.86 -4.80 23.50
CA GLU A 318 -19.32 -4.78 23.48
C GLU A 318 -19.86 -3.40 23.12
N GLY A 319 -21.03 -3.38 22.49
CA GLY A 319 -21.66 -2.14 22.04
C GLY A 319 -21.12 -1.65 20.68
N VAL A 320 -20.42 -0.52 20.67
CA VAL A 320 -20.08 0.18 19.41
C VAL A 320 -19.18 -0.68 18.52
N PHE A 321 -18.11 -1.27 19.08
CA PHE A 321 -17.14 -2.04 18.32
C PHE A 321 -17.80 -3.22 17.60
N ARG A 322 -18.44 -4.13 18.34
CA ARG A 322 -19.19 -5.26 17.79
C ARG A 322 -20.20 -4.85 16.73
N ARG A 323 -21.03 -3.85 17.00
CA ARG A 323 -22.04 -3.38 16.02
C ARG A 323 -21.39 -2.85 14.75
N CYS A 324 -20.29 -2.10 14.85
CA CYS A 324 -19.58 -1.61 13.68
C CYS A 324 -18.91 -2.73 12.89
N CYS A 325 -18.41 -3.78 13.56
CA CYS A 325 -17.90 -4.99 12.90
C CYS A 325 -18.99 -5.72 12.12
N GLU A 326 -20.17 -5.94 12.74
CA GLU A 326 -21.33 -6.57 12.10
C GLU A 326 -21.76 -5.82 10.84
N GLU A 327 -21.94 -4.50 10.92
CA GLU A 327 -22.37 -3.68 9.78
C GLU A 327 -21.31 -3.65 8.66
N THR A 328 -20.03 -3.52 9.03
CA THR A 328 -18.92 -3.53 8.05
C THR A 328 -18.87 -4.86 7.32
N LEU A 329 -18.91 -5.97 8.05
CA LEU A 329 -18.88 -7.31 7.47
C LEU A 329 -20.13 -7.58 6.62
N ALA A 330 -21.31 -7.17 7.08
CA ALA A 330 -22.55 -7.31 6.30
C ALA A 330 -22.44 -6.61 4.94
N VAL A 331 -21.95 -5.35 4.91
CA VAL A 331 -21.74 -4.61 3.66
C VAL A 331 -20.74 -5.32 2.74
N MET A 332 -19.65 -5.86 3.28
CA MET A 332 -18.67 -6.60 2.49
C MET A 332 -19.26 -7.89 1.91
N ARG A 333 -20.02 -8.66 2.69
CA ARG A 333 -20.68 -9.89 2.22
C ARG A 333 -21.73 -9.60 1.15
N THR A 334 -22.49 -8.51 1.26
CA THR A 334 -23.46 -8.07 0.23
C THR A 334 -22.78 -7.72 -1.09
N ASN A 335 -21.56 -7.14 -1.05
CA ASN A 335 -20.83 -6.68 -2.22
C ASN A 335 -19.66 -7.62 -2.61
N LYS A 336 -19.72 -8.89 -2.22
CA LYS A 336 -18.61 -9.85 -2.35
C LYS A 336 -18.10 -10.01 -3.78
N GLU A 337 -18.98 -10.03 -4.78
CA GLU A 337 -18.59 -10.25 -6.19
C GLU A 337 -17.64 -9.15 -6.70
N ALA A 338 -17.93 -7.89 -6.34
CA ALA A 338 -17.08 -6.76 -6.71
C ALA A 338 -15.74 -6.76 -5.95
N LEU A 339 -15.75 -7.17 -4.68
CA LEU A 339 -14.53 -7.33 -3.89
C LEU A 339 -13.65 -8.47 -4.43
N LEU A 340 -14.26 -9.59 -4.81
CA LEU A 340 -13.56 -10.73 -5.43
C LEU A 340 -12.98 -10.36 -6.79
N THR A 341 -13.68 -9.55 -7.60
CA THR A 341 -13.16 -9.08 -8.90
C THR A 341 -11.82 -8.34 -8.74
N ILE A 342 -11.69 -7.49 -7.71
CA ILE A 342 -10.41 -6.82 -7.43
C ILE A 342 -9.33 -7.86 -7.14
N VAL A 343 -9.58 -8.82 -6.24
CA VAL A 343 -8.60 -9.85 -5.86
C VAL A 343 -8.25 -10.76 -7.05
N GLU A 344 -9.22 -11.14 -7.89
CA GLU A 344 -9.06 -11.95 -9.09
C GLU A 344 -8.14 -11.31 -10.13
N VAL A 345 -8.32 -10.01 -10.39
CA VAL A 345 -7.47 -9.26 -11.33
C VAL A 345 -5.99 -9.33 -10.91
N PHE A 346 -5.71 -9.33 -9.61
CA PHE A 346 -4.33 -9.38 -9.09
C PHE A 346 -3.72 -10.77 -9.10
N ILE A 347 -4.51 -11.83 -9.01
CA ILE A 347 -4.04 -13.22 -9.17
C ILE A 347 -3.46 -13.46 -10.55
N HIS A 348 -3.95 -12.72 -11.53
CA HIS A 348 -3.44 -12.76 -12.89
C HIS A 348 -2.28 -11.79 -13.17
N ASP A 349 -1.77 -11.04 -12.17
CA ASP A 349 -0.55 -10.23 -12.33
C ASP A 349 0.68 -11.16 -12.31
N PRO A 350 1.38 -11.33 -13.46
CA PRO A 350 2.50 -12.25 -13.58
C PRO A 350 3.72 -11.85 -12.74
N LEU A 351 3.74 -10.61 -12.25
CA LEU A 351 4.83 -10.12 -11.43
C LEU A 351 4.52 -10.17 -9.92
N TYR A 352 3.31 -10.58 -9.54
CA TYR A 352 2.91 -10.69 -8.15
C TYR A 352 3.60 -11.90 -7.47
N LYS A 353 4.08 -11.71 -6.24
CA LYS A 353 4.67 -12.75 -5.40
C LYS A 353 3.65 -13.21 -4.33
N TRP A 354 3.02 -14.36 -4.56
CA TRP A 354 2.00 -14.97 -3.69
C TRP A 354 2.56 -15.66 -2.46
N ALA A 355 3.80 -16.12 -2.52
CA ALA A 355 4.53 -16.67 -1.39
C ALA A 355 5.43 -15.61 -0.76
N LEU A 356 5.46 -15.58 0.59
CA LEU A 356 6.46 -14.82 1.33
C LEU A 356 7.78 -15.59 1.26
N SER A 357 8.86 -14.97 0.78
CA SER A 357 10.14 -15.67 0.71
C SER A 357 10.68 -15.95 2.12
N PRO A 358 11.35 -17.10 2.36
CA PRO A 358 11.90 -17.44 3.68
C PRO A 358 12.80 -16.34 4.25
N LEU A 359 13.63 -15.72 3.42
CA LEU A 359 14.49 -14.59 3.82
C LEU A 359 13.68 -13.37 4.30
N LYS A 360 12.57 -13.04 3.63
CA LYS A 360 11.69 -11.94 4.06
C LYS A 360 10.96 -12.27 5.35
N ALA A 361 10.50 -13.51 5.50
CA ALA A 361 9.86 -13.98 6.73
C ALA A 361 10.82 -13.89 7.93
N LEU A 362 12.07 -14.31 7.75
CA LEU A 362 13.12 -14.20 8.77
C LEU A 362 13.48 -12.74 9.09
N GLN A 363 13.61 -11.88 8.08
CA GLN A 363 13.92 -10.45 8.28
C GLN A 363 12.86 -9.73 9.11
N ARG A 364 11.58 -10.09 8.99
CA ARG A 364 10.48 -9.50 9.77
C ARG A 364 10.49 -9.91 11.25
N GLN A 365 11.23 -10.97 11.63
CA GLN A 365 11.30 -11.48 13.01
C GLN A 365 12.73 -11.46 13.58
N LYS A 366 13.63 -10.66 12.98
CA LYS A 366 15.07 -10.68 13.29
C LYS A 366 15.50 -10.00 14.59
N GLU A 367 14.61 -9.35 15.34
CA GLU A 367 14.99 -8.51 16.49
C GLU A 367 15.47 -9.28 17.75
N MET A 368 15.64 -10.61 17.73
CA MET A 368 16.06 -11.38 18.92
C MET A 368 17.09 -12.52 18.72
N ASP A 369 17.57 -12.80 17.50
CA ASP A 369 18.62 -13.82 17.29
C ASP A 369 19.97 -13.11 17.03
N ASP A 370 20.70 -12.76 18.10
CA ASP A 370 22.06 -12.18 18.00
C ASP A 370 23.15 -13.26 17.83
N ASP A 371 22.79 -14.52 17.55
CA ASP A 371 23.72 -15.66 17.63
C ASP A 371 23.58 -16.73 16.52
N LEU A 372 23.08 -16.40 15.33
CA LEU A 372 23.14 -17.33 14.19
C LEU A 372 23.71 -16.70 12.92
N ASP A 373 25.02 -16.84 12.78
CA ASP A 373 25.72 -16.84 11.49
C ASP A 373 25.07 -17.92 10.60
N THR A 374 24.35 -17.50 9.56
CA THR A 374 23.71 -18.43 8.63
C THR A 374 23.90 -17.95 7.20
N CYS A 375 24.98 -18.44 6.59
CA CYS A 375 25.09 -18.66 5.16
C CYS A 375 24.05 -19.71 4.74
N LEU A 376 22.89 -19.29 4.25
CA LEU A 376 21.92 -20.19 3.63
C LEU A 376 21.85 -19.89 2.14
N ASP A 377 22.12 -20.94 1.38
CA ASP A 377 22.04 -21.00 -0.07
C ASP A 377 20.59 -20.77 -0.53
N ASP A 378 20.44 -20.08 -1.66
CA ASP A 378 19.16 -19.68 -2.24
C ASP A 378 18.55 -20.92 -2.90
N SER A 379 18.04 -21.86 -2.11
CA SER A 379 17.26 -22.99 -2.63
C SER A 379 15.97 -22.40 -3.22
N GLN A 380 15.97 -22.25 -4.54
CA GLN A 380 14.82 -21.88 -5.34
C GLN A 380 13.75 -22.97 -5.19
N ASP A 381 12.95 -22.90 -4.13
CA ASP A 381 11.70 -23.65 -4.06
C ASP A 381 10.85 -23.20 -5.27
N GLU A 382 10.45 -24.18 -6.09
CA GLU A 382 9.67 -23.94 -7.30
C GLU A 382 8.40 -23.18 -6.96
N TYR A 383 8.35 -21.91 -7.40
CA TYR A 383 7.20 -21.05 -7.27
C TYR A 383 6.03 -21.61 -8.10
N GLU A 384 5.13 -22.37 -7.48
CA GLU A 384 3.83 -22.76 -8.06
C GLU A 384 2.82 -21.60 -7.99
N GLY A 385 3.22 -20.40 -8.44
CA GLY A 385 2.53 -19.12 -8.19
C GLY A 385 1.04 -19.08 -8.50
N ASN A 386 0.54 -19.94 -9.38
CA ASN A 386 -0.87 -20.01 -9.72
C ASN A 386 -1.72 -20.75 -8.66
N LYS A 387 -1.15 -21.72 -7.93
CA LYS A 387 -1.86 -22.46 -6.88
C LYS A 387 -2.02 -21.65 -5.59
N ASP A 388 -0.98 -20.93 -5.18
CA ASP A 388 -1.02 -20.08 -3.99
C ASP A 388 -2.00 -18.92 -4.16
N ALA A 389 -2.03 -18.33 -5.36
CA ALA A 389 -2.98 -17.31 -5.74
C ALA A 389 -4.44 -17.81 -5.70
N ALA A 390 -4.69 -18.99 -6.27
CA ALA A 390 -6.00 -19.63 -6.21
C ALA A 390 -6.42 -19.95 -4.77
N ARG A 391 -5.49 -20.40 -3.91
CA ARG A 391 -5.75 -20.66 -2.48
C ARG A 391 -6.13 -19.39 -1.73
N ALA A 392 -5.39 -18.29 -1.96
CA ALA A 392 -5.68 -17.00 -1.39
C ALA A 392 -7.08 -16.50 -1.77
N LEU A 393 -7.44 -16.57 -3.06
CA LEU A 393 -8.79 -16.20 -3.52
C LEU A 393 -9.87 -17.02 -2.85
N MET A 394 -9.67 -18.34 -2.84
CA MET A 394 -10.63 -19.28 -2.27
C MET A 394 -10.85 -18.97 -0.79
N ARG A 395 -9.78 -18.62 -0.05
CA ARG A 395 -9.89 -18.22 1.35
C ARG A 395 -10.64 -16.90 1.53
N VAL A 396 -10.34 -15.87 0.74
CA VAL A 396 -11.07 -14.58 0.79
C VAL A 396 -12.56 -14.81 0.49
N LYS A 397 -12.86 -15.63 -0.52
CA LYS A 397 -14.23 -16.02 -0.87
C LYS A 397 -14.93 -16.73 0.28
N GLN A 398 -14.28 -17.72 0.91
CA GLN A 398 -14.84 -18.42 2.07
C GLN A 398 -15.18 -17.45 3.21
N LYS A 399 -14.28 -16.52 3.54
CA LYS A 399 -14.53 -15.50 4.58
C LYS A 399 -15.74 -14.63 4.25
N LEU A 400 -15.88 -14.20 2.99
CA LEU A 400 -17.04 -13.41 2.51
C LEU A 400 -18.33 -14.22 2.43
N ASP A 401 -18.24 -15.52 2.15
CA ASP A 401 -19.38 -16.44 2.19
C ASP A 401 -19.78 -16.79 3.64
N GLY A 402 -18.93 -16.48 4.62
CA GLY A 402 -19.15 -16.70 6.05
C GLY A 402 -18.71 -18.08 6.52
N TYR A 403 -17.80 -18.74 5.81
CA TYR A 403 -17.23 -20.03 6.18
C TYR A 403 -15.99 -19.86 7.06
N GLU A 404 -16.08 -20.31 8.31
CA GLU A 404 -14.94 -20.47 9.21
C GLU A 404 -14.76 -21.92 9.62
N GLU A 405 -13.53 -22.43 9.49
CA GLU A 405 -13.18 -23.82 9.83
C GLU A 405 -14.10 -24.88 9.18
N GLY A 406 -14.66 -24.55 8.01
CA GLY A 406 -15.59 -25.42 7.28
C GLY A 406 -17.07 -25.26 7.64
N GLU A 407 -17.39 -24.44 8.64
CA GLU A 407 -18.77 -24.18 9.08
C GLU A 407 -19.30 -22.83 8.57
N LEU A 408 -20.55 -22.84 8.09
CA LEU A 408 -21.23 -21.61 7.67
C LEU A 408 -21.76 -20.84 8.88
N ARG A 409 -21.42 -19.55 8.95
CA ARG A 409 -21.79 -18.65 10.06
C ARG A 409 -22.56 -17.43 9.57
N SER A 410 -23.49 -16.99 10.41
CA SER A 410 -24.15 -15.69 10.25
C SER A 410 -23.15 -14.56 10.48
N VAL A 411 -23.46 -13.34 10.03
CA VAL A 411 -22.60 -12.16 10.28
C VAL A 411 -22.30 -12.02 11.78
N HIS A 412 -23.34 -12.12 12.62
CA HIS A 412 -23.19 -12.05 14.07
C HIS A 412 -22.30 -13.16 14.62
N GLY A 413 -22.51 -14.42 14.19
CA GLY A 413 -21.72 -15.57 14.66
C GLY A 413 -20.26 -15.50 14.23
N GLN A 414 -20.00 -15.05 13.00
CA GLN A 414 -18.64 -14.85 12.50
C GLN A 414 -17.93 -13.74 13.28
N VAL A 415 -18.55 -12.56 13.45
CA VAL A 415 -17.97 -11.47 14.26
C VAL A 415 -17.73 -11.91 15.71
N GLN A 416 -18.67 -12.63 16.33
CA GLN A 416 -18.50 -13.15 17.68
C GLN A 416 -17.25 -14.02 17.81
N GLN A 417 -17.08 -14.99 16.91
CA GLN A 417 -15.92 -15.88 16.92
C GLN A 417 -14.62 -15.11 16.69
N LEU A 418 -14.59 -14.20 15.72
CA LEU A 418 -13.39 -13.42 15.42
C LEU A 418 -12.95 -12.55 16.59
N ILE A 419 -13.90 -11.97 17.34
CA ILE A 419 -13.58 -11.19 18.55
C ILE A 419 -13.01 -12.11 19.62
N GLN A 420 -13.61 -13.28 19.86
CA GLN A 420 -13.11 -14.26 20.83
C GLN A 420 -11.70 -14.72 20.49
N ASP A 421 -11.47 -15.06 19.22
CA ASP A 421 -10.19 -15.48 18.69
C ASP A 421 -9.12 -14.39 18.79
N ALA A 422 -9.49 -13.11 18.62
CA ALA A 422 -8.56 -11.98 18.67
C ALA A 422 -8.11 -11.63 20.11
N ILE A 423 -8.90 -11.98 21.11
CA ILE A 423 -8.61 -11.71 22.54
C ILE A 423 -8.17 -12.95 23.32
N ASP A 424 -8.09 -14.11 22.64
CA ASP A 424 -7.76 -15.39 23.27
C ASP A 424 -6.33 -15.40 23.82
N PRO A 425 -6.16 -15.53 25.16
CA PRO A 425 -4.83 -15.57 25.78
C PRO A 425 -3.95 -16.72 25.26
N GLU A 426 -4.53 -17.85 24.86
CA GLU A 426 -3.78 -19.01 24.36
C GLU A 426 -3.20 -18.75 22.98
N ARG A 427 -3.89 -17.98 22.13
CA ARG A 427 -3.36 -17.55 20.83
C ARG A 427 -2.37 -16.41 21.00
N LEU A 428 -2.69 -15.44 21.85
CA LEU A 428 -1.85 -14.27 22.10
C LEU A 428 -0.48 -14.63 22.69
N CYS A 429 -0.39 -15.66 23.55
CA CYS A 429 0.88 -16.08 24.14
C CYS A 429 1.82 -16.80 23.16
N GLN A 430 1.31 -17.25 22.01
CA GLN A 430 2.08 -17.90 20.95
C GLN A 430 2.58 -16.92 19.88
N MET A 431 2.22 -15.64 20.00
CA MET A 431 2.62 -14.60 19.07
C MET A 431 4.10 -14.24 19.23
N PHE A 432 4.71 -13.77 18.15
CA PHE A 432 6.08 -13.24 18.18
C PHE A 432 6.22 -12.11 19.20
N ALA A 433 7.31 -12.09 19.97
CA ALA A 433 7.50 -11.12 21.06
C ALA A 433 7.43 -9.66 20.57
N GLY A 434 8.03 -9.36 19.40
CA GLY A 434 7.98 -8.03 18.78
C GLY A 434 6.60 -7.62 18.27
N TRP A 435 5.66 -8.56 18.12
CA TRP A 435 4.26 -8.22 17.87
C TRP A 435 3.63 -7.51 19.08
N GLY A 436 4.14 -7.79 20.29
CA GLY A 436 3.76 -7.10 21.52
C GLY A 436 2.33 -7.40 21.94
N ALA A 437 2.00 -8.68 22.13
CA ALA A 437 0.66 -9.15 22.49
C ALA A 437 0.21 -8.73 23.91
N TRP A 438 1.16 -8.30 24.72
CA TRP A 438 0.93 -7.84 26.09
C TRP A 438 0.43 -6.39 26.20
N MET A 439 0.61 -5.59 25.14
CA MET A 439 0.04 -4.24 24.97
C MET A 439 -1.37 -4.33 24.43
#